data_AF-A0A529X9K9-F1
#
_entry.id   AF-A0A529X9K9-F1
#
_cell.length_a   1.000
_cell.length_b   1.000
_cell.length_c   1.000
_cell.angle_alpha   90.00
_cell.angle_beta   90.00
_cell.angle_gamma   90.00
#
_symmetry.space_group_name_H-M   'P 1'
#
loop_
_entity.id
_entity.type
_entity.pdbx_description
1 polymer ?
#
loop_
_entity_poly.entity_id
_entity_poly.type
_entity_poly.pdbx_seq_one_letter_code
_entity_poly.pdbx_strand_id
1 'polypeptide(L)'
;PSTMLVTSAPAMMAGGIGNFLLDGSQALLAEHRVIERPPNGLGDLTAAVYLARILSGQAPVKALQSTTAAVYEILARTAKRGGDELQLETDAQSLSHPMAMVQLRHLLHPGRDKRA
;
A
#
# COMPACT_ATOMS: atom_id res chain seq x y z
N PRO A 1 18.02 1.59 7.25
CA PRO A 1 17.98 1.77 5.78
C PRO A 1 17.54 3.22 5.47
N SER A 2 17.84 3.75 4.29
CA SER A 2 17.44 5.11 3.87
C SER A 2 15.94 5.26 3.59
N THR A 3 15.30 4.17 3.16
CA THR A 3 13.86 4.05 2.95
C THR A 3 13.40 2.70 3.51
N MET A 4 12.23 2.67 4.15
CA MET A 4 11.59 1.48 4.68
C MET A 4 10.12 1.47 4.30
N LEU A 5 9.68 0.42 3.63
CA LEU A 5 8.27 0.14 3.35
C LEU A 5 7.81 -1.02 4.23
N VAL A 6 6.85 -0.77 5.10
CA VAL A 6 6.13 -1.78 5.88
C VAL A 6 4.84 -2.09 5.14
N THR A 7 4.69 -3.33 4.69
CA THR A 7 3.59 -3.79 3.83
C THR A 7 2.35 -4.24 4.61
N SER A 8 2.39 -4.13 5.95
CA SER A 8 1.26 -4.35 6.85
C SER A 8 1.54 -3.61 8.16
N ALA A 9 0.90 -2.46 8.32
CA ALA A 9 0.99 -1.61 9.48
C ALA A 9 -0.41 -1.41 10.10
N PRO A 10 -0.49 -1.26 11.44
CA PRO A 10 -1.72 -0.83 12.08
C PRO A 10 -2.24 0.48 11.47
N ALA A 11 -3.54 0.49 11.18
CA ALA A 11 -4.23 1.67 10.70
C ALA A 11 -4.65 2.60 11.84
N MET A 12 -4.81 3.88 11.52
CA MET A 12 -5.55 4.86 12.30
C MET A 12 -7.06 4.80 12.03
N MET A 13 -7.47 4.32 10.84
CA MET A 13 -8.87 4.04 10.55
C MET A 13 -9.36 2.80 11.30
N ALA A 14 -10.53 2.89 11.96
CA ALA A 14 -11.16 1.74 12.61
C ALA A 14 -11.44 0.60 11.61
N GLY A 15 -11.01 -0.63 11.93
CA GLY A 15 -11.10 -1.78 11.02
C GLY A 15 -10.27 -1.62 9.75
N GLY A 16 -9.22 -0.78 9.79
CA GLY A 16 -8.29 -0.59 8.68
C GLY A 16 -7.00 -1.39 8.85
N ILE A 17 -6.26 -1.45 7.75
CA ILE A 17 -4.84 -1.82 7.69
C ILE A 17 -4.18 -0.90 6.67
N GLY A 18 -2.86 -0.73 6.73
CA GLY A 18 -2.18 0.12 5.77
C GLY A 18 -0.75 -0.26 5.46
N ASN A 19 -0.22 0.36 4.41
CA ASN A 19 1.19 0.35 4.08
C ASN A 19 1.84 1.61 4.64
N PHE A 20 2.96 1.46 5.34
CA PHE A 20 3.68 2.56 5.95
C PHE A 20 5.04 2.76 5.28
N LEU A 21 5.31 3.97 4.79
CA LEU A 21 6.58 4.35 4.19
C LEU A 21 7.28 5.35 5.10
N LEU A 22 8.53 5.05 5.42
CA LEU A 22 9.44 5.96 6.12
C LEU A 22 10.69 6.17 5.27
N ASP A 23 10.99 7.42 4.95
CA ASP A 23 12.29 7.83 4.41
C ASP A 23 12.89 8.96 5.27
N GLY A 24 14.04 9.51 4.88
CA GLY A 24 14.72 10.55 5.66
C GLY A 24 13.96 11.88 5.83
N SER A 25 12.85 12.08 5.12
CA SER A 25 12.09 13.32 5.08
C SER A 25 10.63 13.19 5.51
N GLN A 26 10.02 12.02 5.34
CA GLN A 26 8.59 11.83 5.53
C GLN A 26 8.25 10.46 6.11
N ALA A 27 7.15 10.44 6.86
CA ALA A 27 6.48 9.25 7.36
C ALA A 27 5.06 9.27 6.81
N LEU A 28 4.69 8.24 6.04
CA LEU A 28 3.43 8.19 5.28
C LEU A 28 2.71 6.89 5.57
N LEU A 29 1.41 6.97 5.82
CA LEU A 29 0.54 5.81 5.99
C LEU A 29 -0.55 5.85 4.93
N ALA A 30 -0.65 4.80 4.10
CA ALA A 30 -1.73 4.62 3.13
C ALA A 30 -2.62 3.46 3.57
N GLU A 31 -3.90 3.74 3.84
CA GLU A 31 -4.80 2.83 4.56
C GLU A 31 -6.03 2.45 3.73
N HIS A 32 -6.46 1.21 3.89
CA HIS A 32 -7.70 0.67 3.35
C HIS A 32 -8.44 -0.18 4.39
N ARG A 33 -9.65 -0.65 4.07
CA ARG A 33 -10.41 -1.51 4.99
C ARG A 33 -9.78 -2.91 5.03
N VAL A 34 -9.75 -3.52 6.21
CA VAL A 34 -9.31 -4.90 6.35
C VAL A 34 -10.23 -5.85 5.57
N ILE A 35 -9.65 -6.87 4.96
CA ILE A 35 -10.35 -8.00 4.36
C ILE A 35 -9.86 -9.24 5.08
N GLU A 36 -10.79 -9.97 5.70
CA GLU A 36 -10.48 -11.15 6.51
C GLU A 36 -10.01 -12.32 5.65
N ARG A 37 -9.01 -13.06 6.15
CA ARG A 37 -8.41 -14.24 5.50
C ARG A 37 -7.94 -13.95 4.06
N PRO A 38 -7.03 -12.98 3.87
CA PRO A 38 -6.49 -12.71 2.55
C PRO A 38 -5.66 -13.90 2.02
N PRO A 39 -5.60 -14.09 0.70
CA PRO A 39 -4.65 -15.02 0.08
C PRO A 39 -3.20 -14.56 0.32
N ASN A 40 -2.26 -15.49 0.14
CA ASN A 40 -0.83 -15.21 0.28
C ASN A 40 -0.30 -14.31 -0.86
N GLY A 41 0.87 -13.71 -0.66
CA GLY A 41 1.59 -12.94 -1.71
C GLY A 41 1.30 -11.43 -1.76
N LEU A 42 0.45 -10.89 -0.86
CA LEU A 42 0.17 -9.45 -0.81
C LEU A 42 1.41 -8.59 -0.52
N GLY A 43 2.33 -9.10 0.32
CA GLY A 43 3.60 -8.44 0.61
C GLY A 43 4.49 -8.34 -0.61
N ASP A 44 4.64 -9.45 -1.35
CA ASP A 44 5.43 -9.51 -2.59
C ASP A 44 4.84 -8.60 -3.66
N LEU A 45 3.51 -8.64 -3.84
CA LEU A 45 2.82 -7.77 -4.78
C LEU A 45 3.00 -6.29 -4.42
N THR A 46 2.87 -5.95 -3.14
CA THR A 46 3.09 -4.58 -2.65
C THR A 46 4.51 -4.12 -2.94
N ALA A 47 5.51 -4.95 -2.62
CA ALA A 47 6.92 -4.63 -2.86
C ALA A 47 7.22 -4.46 -4.35
N ALA A 48 6.76 -5.40 -5.20
CA ALA A 48 6.98 -5.37 -6.64
C ALA A 48 6.34 -4.14 -7.30
N VAL A 49 5.07 -3.86 -7.00
CA VAL A 49 4.33 -2.73 -7.59
C VAL A 49 4.87 -1.39 -7.10
N TYR A 50 5.20 -1.27 -5.80
CA TYR A 50 5.84 -0.05 -5.29
C TYR A 50 7.19 0.20 -5.96
N LEU A 51 8.05 -0.82 -6.03
CA LEU A 51 9.37 -0.69 -6.66
C LEU A 51 9.25 -0.31 -8.14
N ALA A 52 8.36 -0.97 -8.89
CA ALA A 52 8.12 -0.66 -10.29
C ALA A 52 7.73 0.82 -10.50
N ARG A 53 6.91 1.38 -9.61
CA ARG A 53 6.47 2.78 -9.68
C ARG A 53 7.56 3.78 -9.32
N ILE A 54 8.39 3.46 -8.33
CA ILE A 54 9.58 4.26 -8.02
C ILE A 54 10.56 4.26 -9.19
N LEU A 55 10.83 3.10 -9.78
CA LEU A 55 11.70 2.97 -10.96
C LEU A 55 11.13 3.71 -12.19
N SER A 56 9.80 3.83 -12.27
CA SER A 56 9.10 4.61 -13.29
C SER A 56 9.08 6.13 -12.99
N GLY A 57 9.79 6.59 -11.96
CA GLY A 57 9.91 8.01 -11.60
C GLY A 57 8.72 8.60 -10.84
N GLN A 58 7.81 7.78 -10.30
CA GLN A 58 6.73 8.31 -9.47
C GLN A 58 7.26 8.84 -8.13
N ALA A 59 6.68 9.95 -7.66
CA ALA A 59 6.95 10.46 -6.32
C ALA A 59 6.56 9.42 -5.25
N PRO A 60 7.35 9.24 -4.16
CA PRO A 60 7.10 8.18 -3.17
C PRO A 60 5.69 8.20 -2.56
N VAL A 61 5.15 9.38 -2.28
CA VAL A 61 3.75 9.58 -1.84
C VAL A 61 2.75 8.94 -2.81
N LYS A 62 2.88 9.26 -4.11
CA LYS A 62 1.98 8.77 -5.15
C LYS A 62 2.18 7.28 -5.41
N ALA A 63 3.43 6.82 -5.37
CA ALA A 63 3.77 5.40 -5.50
C ALA A 63 3.14 4.58 -4.35
N LEU A 64 3.29 5.03 -3.09
CA LEU A 64 2.67 4.38 -1.94
C LEU A 64 1.15 4.33 -2.08
N GLN A 65 0.51 5.49 -2.32
CA GLN A 65 -0.94 5.57 -2.41
C GLN A 65 -1.49 4.67 -3.52
N SER A 66 -0.96 4.79 -4.73
CA SER A 66 -1.41 3.96 -5.85
C SER A 66 -1.13 2.47 -5.62
N THR A 67 -0.05 2.10 -4.91
CA THR A 67 0.29 0.68 -4.68
C THR A 67 -0.69 0.05 -3.74
N THR A 68 -0.97 0.74 -2.63
CA THR A 68 -2.01 0.32 -1.70
C THR A 68 -3.36 0.21 -2.41
N ALA A 69 -3.71 1.17 -3.29
CA ALA A 69 -4.94 1.11 -4.08
C ALA A 69 -5.02 -0.14 -4.96
N ALA A 70 -3.96 -0.42 -5.74
CA ALA A 70 -3.91 -1.56 -6.67
C ALA A 70 -4.01 -2.90 -5.94
N VAL A 71 -3.22 -3.08 -4.88
CA VAL A 71 -3.21 -4.31 -4.09
C VAL A 71 -4.55 -4.53 -3.40
N TYR A 72 -5.12 -3.47 -2.81
CA TYR A 72 -6.42 -3.55 -2.17
C TYR A 72 -7.54 -3.88 -3.17
N GLU A 73 -7.50 -3.31 -4.37
CA GLU A 73 -8.50 -3.58 -5.40
C GLU A 73 -8.46 -5.05 -5.86
N ILE A 74 -7.28 -5.58 -6.12
CA ILE A 74 -7.08 -7.01 -6.47
C ILE A 74 -7.55 -7.91 -5.33
N LEU A 75 -7.19 -7.57 -4.09
CA LEU A 75 -7.62 -8.32 -2.91
C LEU A 75 -9.14 -8.31 -2.76
N ALA A 76 -9.78 -7.15 -2.89
CA ALA A 76 -11.23 -7.00 -2.78
C ALA A 76 -11.98 -7.76 -3.87
N ARG A 77 -11.47 -7.73 -5.10
CA ARG A 77 -12.05 -8.48 -6.24
C ARG A 77 -11.88 -9.98 -6.07
N THR A 78 -10.71 -10.44 -5.64
CA THR A 78 -10.42 -11.85 -5.34
C THR A 78 -11.33 -12.36 -4.23
N ALA A 79 -11.42 -11.64 -3.11
CA ALA A 79 -12.29 -12.00 -1.99
C ALA A 79 -13.77 -12.05 -2.39
N LYS A 80 -14.23 -11.08 -3.21
CA LYS A 80 -15.60 -11.07 -3.74
C LYS A 80 -15.92 -12.29 -4.60
N ARG A 81 -14.93 -12.85 -5.30
CA ARG A 81 -15.05 -14.06 -6.10
C ARG A 81 -14.87 -15.35 -5.28
N GLY A 82 -14.48 -15.24 -4.00
CA GLY A 82 -14.19 -16.40 -3.15
C GLY A 82 -12.91 -17.14 -3.56
N GLY A 83 -11.99 -16.46 -4.26
CA GLY A 83 -10.72 -17.03 -4.68
C GLY A 83 -9.77 -17.25 -3.49
N ASP A 84 -9.07 -18.36 -3.51
CA ASP A 84 -8.00 -18.74 -2.57
C ASP A 84 -6.61 -18.24 -3.03
N GLU A 85 -6.48 -17.85 -4.29
CA GLU A 85 -5.27 -17.24 -4.87
C GLU A 85 -5.53 -15.84 -5.45
N LEU A 86 -4.49 -15.01 -5.49
CA LEU A 86 -4.53 -13.69 -6.14
C LEU A 86 -4.70 -13.85 -7.65
N GLN A 87 -5.81 -13.35 -8.18
CA GLN A 87 -6.14 -13.43 -9.61
C GLN A 87 -5.55 -12.25 -10.40
N LEU A 88 -4.22 -12.14 -10.39
CA LEU A 88 -3.48 -11.00 -10.95
C LEU A 88 -3.73 -10.80 -12.44
N GLU A 89 -3.82 -11.89 -13.20
CA GLU A 89 -4.12 -11.90 -14.63
C GLU A 89 -5.54 -11.38 -14.91
N THR A 90 -6.50 -11.76 -14.07
CA THR A 90 -7.90 -11.33 -14.17
C THR A 90 -8.04 -9.84 -13.83
N ASP A 91 -7.29 -9.37 -12.82
CA ASP A 91 -7.38 -8.01 -12.31
C ASP A 91 -6.22 -7.10 -12.77
N ALA A 92 -5.53 -7.44 -13.87
CA ALA A 92 -4.33 -6.75 -14.33
C ALA A 92 -4.53 -5.23 -14.54
N GLN A 93 -5.74 -4.80 -14.92
CA GLN A 93 -6.08 -3.38 -15.05
C GLN A 93 -5.91 -2.60 -13.73
N SER A 94 -6.11 -3.24 -12.57
CA SER A 94 -5.94 -2.62 -11.25
C SER A 94 -4.49 -2.24 -10.99
N LEU A 95 -3.51 -2.89 -11.65
CA LEU A 95 -2.10 -2.55 -11.53
C LEU A 95 -1.76 -1.24 -12.24
N SER A 96 -2.34 -1.02 -13.42
CA SER A 96 -2.12 0.17 -14.24
C SER A 96 -2.99 1.35 -13.82
N HIS A 97 -4.27 1.08 -13.53
CA HIS A 97 -5.30 2.08 -13.30
C HIS A 97 -6.12 1.76 -12.03
N PRO A 98 -5.49 1.76 -10.84
CA PRO A 98 -6.21 1.49 -9.60
C PRO A 98 -7.26 2.58 -9.33
N MET A 99 -8.47 2.16 -8.97
CA MET A 99 -9.60 3.04 -8.67
C MET A 99 -10.00 3.02 -7.20
N ALA A 100 -9.53 2.04 -6.44
CA ALA A 100 -9.86 1.92 -5.03
C ALA A 100 -9.42 3.17 -4.22
N MET A 101 -10.33 3.68 -3.40
CA MET A 101 -10.02 4.79 -2.50
C MET A 101 -9.17 4.30 -1.33
N VAL A 102 -8.05 4.99 -1.11
CA VAL A 102 -7.10 4.76 -0.01
C VAL A 102 -6.86 6.07 0.70
N GLN A 103 -6.90 6.02 2.03
CA GLN A 103 -6.65 7.19 2.87
C GLN A 103 -5.16 7.37 3.05
N LEU A 104 -4.63 8.51 2.62
CA LEU A 104 -3.22 8.85 2.81
C LEU A 104 -3.08 9.80 4.01
N ARG A 105 -2.15 9.49 4.91
CA ARG A 105 -1.81 10.31 6.07
C ARG A 105 -0.33 10.61 6.09
N HIS A 106 0.00 11.88 6.34
CA HIS A 106 1.34 12.29 6.73
C HIS A 106 1.43 12.19 8.26
N LEU A 107 2.32 11.32 8.74
CA LEU A 107 2.61 11.16 10.16
C LEU A 107 3.76 12.07 10.56
N LEU A 108 3.91 12.28 11.87
CA LEU A 108 5.05 12.98 12.42
C LEU A 108 6.33 12.21 12.09
N HIS A 109 7.26 12.86 11.40
CA HIS A 109 8.54 12.25 11.09
C HIS A 109 9.43 12.26 12.35
N PRO A 110 9.96 11.11 12.80
CA PRO A 110 10.68 11.00 14.09
C PRO A 110 11.99 11.82 14.16
N GLY A 111 12.55 12.20 13.00
CA GLY A 111 13.71 13.10 12.95
C GLY A 111 13.37 14.60 13.04
N ARG A 112 12.09 14.97 13.00
CA ARG A 112 11.65 16.38 12.92
C ARG A 112 11.70 17.09 14.28
N ASP A 113 11.48 16.35 15.38
CA ASP A 113 11.53 16.90 16.75
C ASP A 113 12.95 17.17 17.26
N LYS A 114 13.99 16.66 16.59
CA LYS A 114 15.40 16.87 17.00
C LYS A 114 15.95 18.27 16.65
N ARG A 115 15.11 19.18 16.14
CA ARG A 115 15.52 20.55 15.72
C ARG A 115 14.75 21.66 16.45
N ALA A 116 14.09 21.35 17.57
CA ALA A 116 13.48 22.35 18.46
C ALA A 116 14.39 22.63 19.67
#